data_AF-A0A5K1A5G7-F1
#
_entry.id   AF-A0A5K1A5G7-F1
#
_cell.length_a   1.000
_cell.length_b   1.000
_cell.length_c   1.000
_cell.angle_alpha   90.00
_cell.angle_beta   90.00
_cell.angle_gamma   90.00
#
_symmetry.space_group_name_H-M   'P 1'
#
loop_
_entity.id
_entity.type
_entity.pdbx_description
1 polymer ?
#
loop_
_entity_poly.entity_id
_entity_poly.type
_entity_poly.pdbx_seq_one_letter_code
_entity_poly.pdbx_strand_id
1 'polypeptide(L)' 'ITAIDLDRESFYNIGLPFIKEAGVEHKINFLEGDAHLLLDKLLEE' A
#
# COMPACT_ATOMS: atom_id res chain seq x y z
N ILE A 1 8.50 2.50 0.22
CA ILE A 1 7.27 3.25 0.53
C ILE A 1 6.29 2.24 1.11
N THR A 2 5.73 2.49 2.28
CA THR A 2 4.63 1.68 2.83
C THR A 2 3.32 2.37 2.46
N ALA A 3 2.50 1.72 1.65
CA ALA A 3 1.17 2.18 1.29
C ALA A 3 0.16 1.44 2.17
N ILE A 4 -0.74 2.18 2.83
CA ILE A 4 -1.77 1.61 3.69
C ILE A 4 -3.12 2.10 3.21
N ASP A 5 -4.03 1.17 2.95
CA ASP A 5 -5.41 1.48 2.55
C ASP A 5 -6.36 0.42 3.12
N LEU A 6 -7.62 0.79 3.33
CA LEU A 6 -8.68 -0.13 3.72
C LEU A 6 -9.17 -0.97 2.54
N ASP A 7 -9.03 -0.48 1.30
CA ASP A 7 -9.54 -1.12 0.09
C ASP A 7 -8.39 -1.56 -0.84
N ARG A 8 -8.09 -2.86 -0.81
CA ARG A 8 -7.12 -3.46 -1.74
C ARG A 8 -7.56 -3.39 -3.19
N GLU A 9 -8.84 -3.57 -3.48
CA GLU A 9 -9.33 -3.66 -4.86
C GLU A 9 -9.14 -2.33 -5.59
N SER A 10 -9.41 -1.21 -4.92
CA SER A 10 -9.14 0.13 -5.48
C SER A 10 -7.65 0.31 -5.83
N PHE A 11 -6.74 -0.04 -4.92
CA PHE A 11 -5.29 0.03 -5.18
C PHE A 11 -4.87 -0.84 -6.37
N TYR A 12 -5.33 -2.10 -6.44
CA TYR A 12 -4.91 -3.05 -7.48
C TYR A 12 -5.54 -2.78 -8.86
N ASN A 13 -6.82 -2.38 -8.92
CA ASN A 13 -7.54 -2.25 -10.19
C ASN A 13 -7.42 -0.86 -10.80
N ILE A 14 -7.24 0.18 -9.98
CA ILE A 14 -7.18 1.57 -10.44
C ILE A 14 -5.74 2.07 -10.41
N GLY A 15 -5.06 2.03 -9.27
CA GLY A 15 -3.75 2.66 -9.10
C GLY A 15 -2.58 1.85 -9.65
N LEU A 16 -2.53 0.55 -9.36
CA LEU A 16 -1.41 -0.34 -9.70
C LEU A 16 -1.07 -0.39 -11.20
N PRO A 17 -2.03 -0.34 -12.14
CA PRO A 17 -1.71 -0.26 -13.58
C PRO A 17 -0.80 0.93 -13.92
N PHE A 18 -1.11 2.13 -13.42
CA PHE A 18 -0.29 3.33 -13.66
C PHE A 18 1.07 3.26 -12.97
N ILE A 19 1.12 2.69 -11.76
CA ILE A 19 2.37 2.51 -10.99
C ILE A 19 3.30 1.53 -11.71
N LYS A 20 2.75 0.45 -12.28
CA LYS A 20 3.49 -0.53 -13.11
C LYS A 20 3.98 0.10 -14.42
N GLU A 21 3.15 0.91 -15.06
CA GLU A 21 3.56 1.65 -16.28
C GLU A 21 4.75 2.58 -16.01
N ALA A 22 4.79 3.21 -14.84
CA ALA A 22 5.92 4.01 -14.39
C ALA A 22 7.16 3.18 -13.95
N GLY A 23 7.04 1.85 -13.82
CA GLY A 23 8.13 0.94 -13.45
C GLY A 23 8.62 1.13 -12.00
N VAL A 24 7.77 1.59 -11.10
CA VAL A 24 8.13 1.90 -9.70
C VAL A 24 7.38 1.06 -8.66
N GLU A 25 6.64 0.05 -9.09
CA GLU A 25 5.86 -0.85 -8.23
C GLU A 25 6.72 -1.55 -7.17
N HIS A 26 7.97 -1.88 -7.51
CA HIS A 26 8.93 -2.51 -6.61
C HIS A 26 9.31 -1.63 -5.40
N LYS A 27 8.96 -0.33 -5.42
CA LYS A 27 9.20 0.59 -4.31
C LYS A 27 8.09 0.56 -3.26
N ILE A 28 6.97 -0.11 -3.54
CA ILE A 28 5.75 -0.08 -2.73
C ILE A 28 5.59 -1.40 -1.99
N ASN A 29 5.48 -1.31 -0.67
CA ASN A 29 4.97 -2.37 0.19
C ASN A 29 3.53 -2.00 0.58
N PHE A 30 2.54 -2.73 0.07
CA PHE A 30 1.13 -2.45 0.34
C PHE A 30 0.63 -3.27 1.52
N LEU A 31 0.05 -2.60 2.51
CA LEU A 31 -0.64 -3.19 3.65
C LEU A 31 -2.13 -2.83 3.59
N GLU A 32 -2.98 -3.82 3.76
CA GLU A 32 -4.42 -3.62 3.81
C GLU A 32 -4.88 -3.57 5.27
N GLY A 33 -5.61 -2.53 5.64
CA GLY A 33 -6.21 -2.40 6.96
C GLY A 33 -6.23 -0.97 7.50
N ASP A 34 -6.65 -0.84 8.75
CA ASP A 34 -6.69 0.44 9.44
C ASP A 34 -5.27 1.02 9.62
N ALA A 35 -5.06 2.24 9.15
CA ALA A 35 -3.75 2.87 9.13
C ALA A 35 -3.21 3.17 10.53
N HIS A 36 -4.08 3.46 11.50
CA HIS A 36 -3.63 3.73 12.86
C HIS A 36 -3.12 2.46 13.53
N LEU A 37 -3.89 1.37 13.46
CA LEU A 37 -3.48 0.07 14.02
C LEU A 37 -2.22 -0.51 13.36
N LEU A 38 -2.09 -0.33 12.04
CA LEU A 38 -0.90 -0.79 11.32
C LEU A 38 0.32 0.08 11.63
N LEU A 39 0.16 1.38 11.82
CA LEU A 39 1.26 2.26 12.22
C LEU A 39 1.75 1.93 13.64
N ASP A 40 0.85 1.66 14.58
CA ASP A 40 1.22 1.25 15.94
C ASP A 40 2.08 -0.03 15.89
N LYS A 41 1.66 -1.05 15.13
CA LYS A 41 2.44 -2.29 14.94
C LYS A 41 3.82 -2.04 14.32
N LEU A 42 3.91 -1.16 13.32
CA LEU A 42 5.19 -0.83 12.68
C LEU A 42 6.16 -0.08 13.59
N LEU A 43 5.66 0.63 14.61
CA LEU A 43 6.48 1.32 15.60
C LEU A 43 6.94 0.40 16.74
N GLU A 44 6.27 -0.73 16.93
CA GLU A 44 6.62 -1.76 17.92
C GLU A 44 7.70 -2.74 17.42
N GLU A 45 8.01 -2.72 16.11
CA GLU A 45 9.08 -3.50 15.45
C GLU A 45 10.44 -2.79 15.49
#